data_AF-A0A383D4K0-F1
#
_entry.id   AF-A0A383D4K0-F1
#
_cell.length_a   1.000
_cell.length_b   1.000
_cell.length_c   1.000
_cell.angle_alpha   90.00
_cell.angle_beta   90.00
_cell.angle_gamma   90.00
#
_symmetry.space_group_name_H-M   'P 1'
#
loop_
_entity.id
_entity.type
_entity.pdbx_description
1 polymer ?
#
loop_
_entity_poly.entity_id
_entity_poly.type
_entity_poly.pdbx_seq_one_letter_code
_entity_poly.pdbx_strand_id
1 'polypeptide(L)' 'MKKIVISLFSILILTTNTSFADKEIQPYSKDTCQEIYNAIGTFLVLADINWKEKNEEKALFYSSASANYATIYETVCKD' A
#
# COMPACT_ATOMS: atom_id res chain seq x y z
N MET A 1 -28.80 -25.50 -30.32
CA MET A 1 -29.32 -24.44 -29.43
C MET A 1 -28.71 -24.44 -28.01
N LYS A 2 -27.79 -25.35 -27.63
CA LYS A 2 -27.09 -25.29 -26.32
C LYS A 2 -25.79 -24.47 -26.31
N LYS A 3 -25.14 -24.29 -27.47
CA LYS A 3 -23.85 -23.59 -27.58
C LYS A 3 -23.96 -22.06 -27.64
N ILE A 4 -25.13 -21.53 -28.03
CA ILE A 4 -25.37 -20.07 -28.11
C ILE A 4 -25.58 -19.47 -26.71
N VAL A 5 -26.19 -20.24 -25.79
CA VAL A 5 -26.47 -19.78 -24.42
C VAL A 5 -25.18 -19.58 -23.60
N ILE A 6 -24.12 -20.34 -23.90
CA ILE A 6 -22.84 -20.23 -23.20
C ILE A 6 -22.02 -19.01 -23.69
N SER A 7 -22.22 -18.57 -24.93
CA SER A 7 -21.49 -17.43 -25.51
C SER A 7 -21.96 -16.06 -25.01
N LEU A 8 -23.14 -15.98 -24.39
CA LEU A 8 -23.72 -14.71 -23.91
C LEU A 8 -23.35 -14.36 -22.46
N PHE A 9 -22.76 -15.30 -21.71
CA PHE A 9 -22.45 -15.10 -20.29
C PHE A 9 -21.06 -14.48 -20.04
N SER A 10 -20.24 -14.34 -21.07
CA SER A 10 -18.86 -13.84 -20.95
C SER A 10 -18.71 -12.32 -21.05
N ILE A 11 -19.80 -11.58 -21.31
CA ILE A 11 -19.74 -10.13 -21.61
C ILE A 11 -19.99 -9.26 -20.37
N LEU A 12 -20.33 -9.85 -19.22
CA LEU A 12 -20.76 -9.09 -18.04
C LEU A 12 -19.79 -9.17 -16.84
N ILE A 13 -18.48 -9.03 -17.09
CA ILE A 13 -17.51 -8.81 -16.02
C ILE A 13 -17.08 -7.34 -16.05
N LEU A 14 -17.92 -6.53 -15.41
CA LEU A 14 -17.51 -5.51 -14.44
C LEU A 14 -16.44 -4.52 -14.91
N THR A 15 -16.82 -3.59 -15.80
CA THR A 15 -16.21 -2.25 -15.81
C THR A 15 -16.76 -1.45 -14.62
N THR A 16 -16.39 -1.83 -13.40
CA THR A 16 -16.54 -0.89 -12.29
C THR A 16 -15.50 0.19 -12.52
N ASN A 17 -15.92 1.32 -13.10
CA ASN A 17 -15.15 2.54 -13.02
C ASN A 17 -15.07 2.86 -11.53
N THR A 18 -13.97 2.46 -10.88
CA THR A 18 -13.58 3.08 -9.62
C THR A 18 -13.26 4.51 -9.99
N SER A 19 -14.28 5.36 -10.01
CA SER A 19 -14.11 6.78 -9.85
C SER A 19 -13.51 6.94 -8.47
N PHE A 20 -12.18 6.82 -8.38
CA PHE A 20 -11.45 7.44 -7.29
C PHE A 20 -11.84 8.91 -7.40
N ALA A 21 -12.78 9.31 -6.55
CA ALA A 21 -12.96 10.72 -6.29
C ALA A 21 -11.63 11.13 -5.68
N ASP A 22 -10.72 11.65 -6.50
CA ASP A 22 -9.55 12.41 -6.08
C ASP A 22 -10.09 13.62 -5.30
N LYS A 23 -10.48 13.37 -4.06
CA LYS A 23 -10.50 14.43 -3.06
C LYS A 23 -9.04 14.81 -2.96
N GLU A 24 -8.69 16.00 -3.44
CA GLU A 24 -7.38 16.59 -3.25
C GLU A 24 -6.95 16.34 -1.79
N ILE A 25 -5.99 15.43 -1.62
CA ILE A 25 -5.40 15.18 -0.32
C ILE A 25 -4.49 16.36 -0.10
N GLN A 26 -4.87 17.24 0.81
CA GLN A 26 -4.01 18.35 1.21
C GLN A 26 -2.68 17.76 1.72
N PRO A 27 -1.54 18.11 1.11
CA PRO A 27 -0.26 17.57 1.51
C PRO A 27 0.01 17.87 2.99
N TYR A 28 0.64 16.92 3.67
CA TYR A 28 1.08 17.13 5.03
C TYR A 28 2.23 18.14 5.08
N SER A 29 2.45 18.73 6.26
CA SER A 29 3.58 19.64 6.46
C SER A 29 4.91 18.91 6.24
N LYS A 30 5.94 19.66 5.82
CA LYS A 30 7.29 19.10 5.63
C LYS A 30 7.82 18.40 6.89
N ASP A 31 7.56 18.94 8.07
CA ASP A 31 7.99 18.36 9.34
C ASP A 31 7.31 17.01 9.58
N THR A 32 5.99 16.92 9.37
CA THR A 32 5.24 15.66 9.44
C THR A 32 5.76 14.64 8.42
N CYS A 33 6.04 15.08 7.20
CA CYS A 33 6.60 14.22 6.16
C CYS A 33 8.00 13.70 6.50
N GLN A 34 8.83 14.52 7.15
CA GLN A 34 10.13 14.09 7.65
C GLN A 34 9.99 13.04 8.75
N GLU A 35 9.03 13.18 9.66
CA GLU A 35 8.75 12.17 10.69
C GLU A 35 8.29 10.84 10.08
N ILE A 36 7.39 10.89 9.09
CA ILE A 36 6.94 9.69 8.35
C ILE A 36 8.13 9.03 7.65
N TYR A 37 8.99 9.80 6.98
CA TYR A 37 10.19 9.28 6.32
C TYR A 37 11.16 8.60 7.31
N ASN A 38 11.38 9.23 8.47
CA ASN A 38 12.20 8.66 9.52
C ASN A 38 11.61 7.35 10.08
N ALA A 39 10.28 7.27 10.19
CA ALA A 39 9.58 6.06 10.62
C ALA A 39 9.77 4.90 9.63
N ILE A 40 9.72 5.14 8.31
CA ILE A 40 10.02 4.14 7.28
C ILE A 40 11.39 3.50 7.54
N GLY A 41 12.42 4.32 7.72
CA GLY A 41 13.78 3.88 8.00
C GLY A 41 13.91 3.13 9.32
N THR A 42 13.26 3.64 10.37
CA THR A 42 13.27 3.02 11.71
C THR A 42 12.68 1.60 11.67
N PHE A 43 11.53 1.43 11.02
CA PHE A 43 10.92 0.12 10.88
C PHE A 43 11.76 -0.82 10.01
N LEU A 44 12.42 -0.31 8.98
CA LEU A 44 13.31 -1.13 8.15
C LEU A 44 14.53 -1.65 8.96
N VAL A 45 15.12 -0.81 9.81
CA VAL A 45 16.20 -1.22 10.72
C VAL A 45 15.72 -2.27 11.72
N LEU A 46 14.54 -2.09 12.31
CA LEU A 46 13.96 -3.09 13.22
C LEU A 46 13.67 -4.42 12.49
N ALA A 47 13.21 -4.38 11.25
CA ALA A 47 12.99 -5.56 10.43
C ALA A 47 14.30 -6.32 10.19
N ASP A 48 15.38 -5.63 9.80
CA ASP A 48 16.70 -6.21 9.58
C ASP A 48 17.29 -6.83 10.86
N ILE A 49 17.16 -6.15 12.01
CA ILE A 49 17.56 -6.69 13.31
C ILE A 49 16.84 -8.02 13.60
N ASN A 50 15.50 -8.03 13.50
CA ASN A 50 14.72 -9.23 13.80
C ASN A 50 14.96 -10.36 12.79
N TRP A 51 15.23 -10.02 11.52
CA TRP A 51 15.62 -10.99 10.50
C TRP A 51 16.94 -11.68 10.86
N LYS A 52 17.95 -10.91 11.26
CA LYS A 52 19.26 -11.44 11.70
C LYS A 52 19.16 -12.29 12.97
N GLU A 53 18.23 -11.96 13.86
CA GLU A 53 17.93 -12.73 15.07
C GLU A 53 17.03 -13.96 14.81
N LYS A 54 16.64 -14.22 13.56
CA LYS A 54 15.71 -15.29 13.16
C LYS A 54 14.32 -15.19 13.80
N ASN A 55 13.91 -13.97 14.17
CA ASN A 55 12.55 -13.67 14.59
C ASN A 55 11.72 -13.24 13.38
N GLU A 56 11.31 -14.23 12.57
CA GLU A 56 10.64 -14.00 11.30
C GLU A 56 9.31 -13.24 11.44
N GLU A 57 8.54 -13.52 12.49
CA GLU A 57 7.26 -12.84 12.75
C GLU A 57 7.46 -11.34 12.93
N LYS A 58 8.40 -10.93 13.79
CA LYS A 58 8.70 -9.50 13.99
C LYS A 58 9.37 -8.88 12.79
N ALA A 59 10.24 -9.60 12.08
CA ALA A 59 10.86 -9.12 10.85
C ALA A 59 9.78 -8.76 9.81
N LEU A 60 8.80 -9.64 9.61
CA LEU A 60 7.68 -9.40 8.70
C LEU A 60 6.79 -8.25 9.18
N PHE A 61 6.50 -8.20 10.48
CA PHE A 61 5.71 -7.11 11.08
C PHE A 61 6.33 -5.74 10.81
N TYR A 62 7.62 -5.57 11.11
CA TYR A 62 8.29 -4.29 10.90
C TYR A 62 8.52 -3.96 9.42
N SER A 63 8.78 -4.97 8.57
CA SER A 63 8.85 -4.77 7.12
C SER A 63 7.52 -4.26 6.56
N SER A 64 6.40 -4.85 7.01
CA SER A 64 5.06 -4.41 6.63
C SER A 64 4.75 -3.00 7.14
N ALA A 65 5.15 -2.66 8.37
CA ALA A 65 5.01 -1.30 8.90
C ALA A 65 5.78 -0.28 8.07
N SER A 66 7.03 -0.59 7.69
CA SER A 66 7.85 0.26 6.82
C SER A 66 7.17 0.50 5.46
N ALA A 67 6.67 -0.57 4.82
CA ALA A 67 5.96 -0.48 3.55
C ALA A 67 4.67 0.35 3.65
N ASN A 68 3.89 0.17 4.72
CA ASN A 68 2.67 0.95 4.95
C ASN A 68 2.97 2.45 5.12
N TYR A 69 4.01 2.81 5.87
CA TYR A 69 4.43 4.21 6.01
C TYR A 69 4.98 4.79 4.71
N ALA A 70 5.63 3.97 3.86
CA ALA A 70 6.04 4.40 2.53
C ALA A 70 4.83 4.74 1.64
N THR A 71 3.78 3.93 1.68
CA THR A 71 2.52 4.23 0.98
C THR A 71 1.87 5.52 1.50
N ILE A 72 1.86 5.73 2.82
CA ILE A 72 1.36 6.98 3.40
C ILE A 72 2.18 8.17 2.88
N TYR A 73 3.51 8.10 2.94
CA TYR A 73 4.39 9.15 2.44
C TYR A 73 4.11 9.47 0.97
N GLU A 74 4.00 8.45 0.11
CA GLU A 74 3.68 8.65 -1.30
C GLU A 74 2.30 9.32 -1.51
N THR A 75 1.33 9.01 -0.66
CA THR A 75 -0.04 9.50 -0.78
C THR A 75 -0.20 10.94 -0.29
N VAL A 76 0.51 11.34 0.78
CA VAL A 76 0.24 12.60 1.50
C VAL A 76 1.43 13.56 1.56
N CYS A 77 2.61 13.14 1.12
CA CYS A 77 3.85 13.93 1.21
C CYS A 77 4.58 14.12 -0.13
N LYS A 78 4.11 13.45 -1.19
CA LYS A 78 4.70 13.56 -2.53
C LYS A 78 3.98 14.70 -3.25
N ASP A 79 4.73 15.75 -3.56
CA ASP A 79 4.28 16.91 -4.34
C ASP A 79 4.00 16.54 -5.81
#